data_AF-A0A958H065-F1
#
_entry.id   AF-A0A958H065-F1
#
_cell.length_a   1.000
_cell.length_b   1.000
_cell.length_c   1.000
_cell.angle_alpha   90.00
_cell.angle_beta   90.00
_cell.angle_gamma   90.00
#
_symmetry.space_group_name_H-M   'P 1'
#
loop_
_entity.id
_entity.type
_entity.pdbx_description
1 polymer ?
#
loop_
_entity_poly.entity_id
_entity_poly.type
_entity_poly.pdbx_seq_one_letter_code
_entity_poly.pdbx_strand_id
1 'polypeptide(L)'
;MNVRGVKEAMRTWVVDNAGRYPHLCAAHLVGSITTMAPETPFPDYKDVDLHLIFAPNSPALAHHGPFSNNLEFSYKGLMVEGGLKAAGRPTG
;
A
#
# COMPACT_ATOMS: atom_id res chain seq x y z
N MET A 1 2.20 -16.87 7.51
CA MET A 1 3.22 -15.81 7.75
C MET A 1 2.81 -15.06 9.00
N ASN A 2 3.74 -14.62 9.87
CA ASN A 2 3.38 -13.76 11.01
C ASN A 2 3.33 -12.27 10.58
N VAL A 3 2.72 -11.42 11.41
CA VAL A 3 2.54 -9.99 11.12
C VAL A 3 3.87 -9.29 10.82
N ARG A 4 4.95 -9.63 11.53
CA ARG A 4 6.31 -9.11 11.26
C ARG A 4 6.74 -9.43 9.82
N GLY A 5 6.63 -10.69 9.42
CA GLY A 5 6.99 -11.14 8.07
C GLY A 5 6.15 -10.45 7.00
N VAL A 6 4.87 -10.19 7.26
CA VAL A 6 4.02 -9.42 6.33
C VAL A 6 4.53 -7.99 6.18
N LYS A 7 4.84 -7.31 7.29
CA LYS A 7 5.40 -5.94 7.28
C LYS A 7 6.72 -5.86 6.50
N GLU A 8 7.60 -6.85 6.69
CA GLU A 8 8.87 -6.96 5.96
C GLU A 8 8.65 -7.26 4.47
N ALA A 9 7.68 -8.11 4.14
CA ALA A 9 7.31 -8.40 2.76
C ALA A 9 6.81 -7.14 2.04
N MET A 10 5.94 -6.34 2.67
CA MET A 10 5.46 -5.09 2.09
C MET A 10 6.57 -4.04 1.94
N ARG A 11 7.46 -3.93 2.93
CA ARG A 11 8.66 -3.08 2.81
C ARG A 11 9.49 -3.49 1.60
N THR A 12 9.75 -4.79 1.43
CA THR A 12 10.52 -5.32 0.30
C THR A 12 9.83 -5.00 -1.02
N TRP A 13 8.53 -5.25 -1.12
CA TRP A 13 7.76 -4.95 -2.32
C TRP A 13 7.83 -3.47 -2.71
N VAL A 14 7.69 -2.55 -1.75
CA VAL A 14 7.81 -1.11 -2.00
C VAL A 14 9.19 -0.77 -2.55
N VAL A 15 10.26 -1.28 -1.93
CA VAL A 15 11.64 -1.03 -2.38
C VAL A 15 11.87 -1.55 -3.80
N ASP A 16 11.45 -2.78 -4.08
CA ASP A 16 11.66 -3.43 -5.38
C ASP A 16 10.86 -2.76 -6.51
N ASN A 17 9.72 -2.14 -6.18
CA ASN A 17 8.84 -1.54 -7.19
C ASN A 17 8.88 -0.01 -7.23
N ALA A 18 9.53 0.68 -6.29
CA ALA A 18 9.54 2.14 -6.23
C ALA A 18 9.96 2.79 -7.56
N GLY A 19 10.96 2.22 -8.24
CA GLY A 19 11.42 2.73 -9.55
C GLY A 19 10.38 2.64 -10.68
N ARG A 20 9.33 1.83 -10.51
CA ARG A 20 8.23 1.68 -11.48
C ARG A 20 7.09 2.66 -11.25
N TYR A 21 7.12 3.40 -10.15
CA TYR A 21 6.08 4.33 -9.73
C TYR A 21 6.65 5.77 -9.70
N PRO A 22 6.64 6.48 -10.86
CA PRO A 22 7.07 7.87 -10.91
C PRO A 22 6.37 8.71 -9.84
N HIS A 23 7.16 9.55 -9.17
CA HIS A 23 6.70 10.44 -8.11
C HIS A 23 6.13 9.74 -6.86
N LEU A 24 6.41 8.46 -6.64
CA LEU A 24 6.15 7.81 -5.36
C LEU A 24 7.06 8.46 -4.29
N CYS A 25 6.44 9.06 -3.27
CA CYS A 25 7.11 9.76 -2.20
C CYS A 25 7.23 8.91 -0.92
N ALA A 26 6.20 8.12 -0.62
CA ALA A 26 6.16 7.29 0.57
C ALA A 26 5.20 6.12 0.40
N ALA A 27 5.30 5.15 1.30
CA ALA A 27 4.32 4.09 1.46
C ALA A 27 4.13 3.79 2.95
N HIS A 28 2.90 3.51 3.38
CA HIS A 28 2.64 3.09 4.75
C HIS A 28 1.50 2.09 4.81
N LEU A 29 1.60 1.13 5.74
CA LEU A 29 0.54 0.18 6.00
C LEU A 29 -0.60 0.87 6.74
N VAL A 30 -1.83 0.50 6.40
CA VAL A 30 -3.05 0.96 7.09
C VAL A 30 -3.89 -0.24 7.55
N GLY A 31 -5.07 0.02 8.10
CA GLY A 31 -5.99 -1.04 8.50
C GLY A 31 -5.50 -1.87 9.69
N SER A 32 -6.08 -3.07 9.81
CA SER A 32 -5.98 -3.86 11.03
C SER A 32 -4.58 -4.39 11.35
N ILE A 33 -3.70 -4.54 10.34
CA ILE A 33 -2.33 -5.02 10.53
C ILE A 33 -1.46 -4.05 11.37
N THR A 34 -1.83 -2.77 11.41
CA THR A 34 -1.07 -1.74 12.14
C THR A 34 -1.13 -1.95 13.66
N THR A 35 -2.20 -2.55 14.17
CA THR A 35 -2.43 -2.79 15.61
C THR A 35 -2.14 -4.22 16.04
N MET A 36 -1.87 -5.13 15.10
CA MET A 36 -1.56 -6.53 15.42
C MET A 36 -0.14 -6.70 15.99
N ALA A 37 -0.01 -7.62 16.95
CA ALA A 37 1.28 -7.98 17.53
C ALA A 37 2.18 -8.67 16.47
N PRO A 38 3.50 -8.37 16.44
CA PRO A 38 4.39 -8.85 15.38
C PRO A 38 4.45 -10.38 15.21
N GLU A 39 4.35 -11.11 16.31
CA GLU A 39 4.49 -12.58 16.31
C GLU A 39 3.19 -13.33 16.06
N THR A 40 2.05 -12.62 16.04
CA THR A 40 0.75 -13.24 15.76
C THR A 40 0.69 -13.70 14.30
N PRO A 41 0.10 -14.88 14.02
CA PRO A 41 -0.20 -15.29 12.64
C PRO A 41 -1.06 -14.23 11.95
N PHE A 42 -0.67 -13.84 10.73
CA PHE A 42 -1.53 -13.01 9.91
C PHE A 42 -2.64 -13.88 9.29
N PRO A 43 -3.92 -13.51 9.41
CA PRO A 43 -5.02 -14.31 8.88
C PRO A 43 -4.96 -14.43 7.36
N ASP A 44 -5.23 -15.62 6.83
CA ASP A 44 -5.20 -15.93 5.39
C ASP A 44 -6.39 -15.36 4.61
N TYR A 45 -7.50 -15.09 5.29
CA TYR A 45 -8.69 -14.45 4.73
C TYR A 45 -8.62 -12.92 4.69
N LYS A 46 -7.54 -12.31 5.21
CA LYS A 46 -7.35 -10.86 5.21
C LYS A 46 -6.40 -10.43 4.11
N ASP A 47 -6.73 -9.31 3.49
CA ASP A 47 -5.83 -8.50 2.68
C ASP A 47 -4.92 -7.63 3.56
N VAL A 48 -3.86 -7.15 2.92
CA VAL A 48 -2.94 -6.18 3.49
C VAL A 48 -3.24 -4.82 2.88
N ASP A 49 -3.68 -3.88 3.71
CA ASP A 49 -3.89 -2.51 3.25
C ASP A 49 -2.58 -1.71 3.21
N LEU A 50 -2.27 -1.15 2.05
CA LEU A 50 -1.11 -0.32 1.79
C LEU A 50 -1.56 1.01 1.17
N HIS A 51 -1.08 2.13 1.70
CA HIS A 51 -1.18 3.41 1.00
C HIS A 51 0.13 3.72 0.28
N LEU A 52 0.02 4.11 -0.98
CA LEU A 52 1.11 4.68 -1.77
C LEU A 52 0.89 6.18 -1.91
N ILE A 53 1.83 6.97 -1.41
CA ILE A 53 1.77 8.42 -1.38
C ILE A 53 2.58 8.96 -2.54
N PHE A 54 1.93 9.70 -3.43
CA PHE A 54 2.54 10.28 -4.61
C PHE A 54 2.58 11.81 -4.53
N ALA A 55 3.51 12.44 -5.27
CA ALA A 55 3.45 13.89 -5.47
C ALA A 55 2.10 14.29 -6.10
N PRO A 56 1.53 15.47 -5.80
CA PRO A 56 0.19 15.88 -6.25
C PRO A 56 -0.03 15.84 -7.77
N ASN A 57 1.03 15.99 -8.57
CA ASN A 57 1.00 15.96 -10.03
C ASN A 57 1.34 14.58 -10.61
N SER A 58 1.34 13.52 -9.81
CA SER A 58 1.65 12.18 -10.29
C SER A 58 0.57 11.66 -11.24
N PRO A 59 0.96 11.06 -12.38
CA PRO A 59 0.00 10.41 -13.28
C PRO A 59 -0.74 9.25 -12.60
N ALA A 60 -0.17 8.65 -11.55
CA ALA A 60 -0.84 7.60 -10.76
C ALA A 60 -2.12 8.10 -10.06
N LEU A 61 -2.25 9.40 -9.84
CA LEU A 61 -3.42 10.02 -9.21
C LEU A 61 -4.51 10.43 -10.21
N ALA A 62 -4.28 10.25 -11.52
CA ALA A 62 -5.27 10.59 -12.54
C ALA A 62 -6.51 9.68 -12.39
N HIS A 63 -7.64 10.25 -11.99
CA HIS A 63 -8.87 9.48 -11.77
C HIS A 63 -9.38 8.90 -13.09
N HIS A 64 -9.55 7.58 -13.14
CA HIS A 64 -10.03 6.87 -14.33
C HIS A 64 -11.40 6.23 -14.06
N GLY A 65 -12.46 7.03 -14.14
CA GLY A 65 -13.84 6.54 -14.02
C GLY A 65 -14.57 7.07 -12.78
N PRO A 66 -15.64 6.40 -12.32
CA PRO A 66 -16.43 6.85 -11.17
C PRO A 66 -15.92 6.33 -9.82
N PHE A 67 -14.89 5.48 -9.80
CA PHE A 67 -14.40 4.79 -8.60
C PHE A 67 -12.94 5.16 -8.29
N SER A 68 -12.60 5.13 -6.99
CA SER A 68 -11.24 5.38 -6.52
C SER A 68 -10.21 4.51 -7.22
N ASN A 69 -9.08 5.10 -7.61
CA ASN A 69 -7.95 4.33 -8.12
C ASN A 69 -7.29 3.57 -6.96
N ASN A 70 -7.53 2.26 -6.92
CA ASN A 70 -6.81 1.33 -6.06
C ASN A 70 -5.97 0.38 -6.94
N LEU A 71 -4.88 -0.13 -6.39
CA LEU A 71 -4.09 -1.21 -6.95
C LEU A 71 -4.43 -2.49 -6.18
N GLU A 72 -4.74 -3.56 -6.89
CA GLU A 72 -4.89 -4.89 -6.27
C GLU A 72 -3.84 -5.82 -6.86
N PHE A 73 -3.11 -6.52 -6.00
CA PHE A 73 -2.11 -7.48 -6.44
C PHE A 73 -1.82 -8.55 -5.39
N SER A 74 -1.26 -9.67 -5.85
CA SER A 74 -0.75 -10.72 -4.97
C SER A 74 0.77 -10.64 -4.84
N TYR A 75 1.29 -10.76 -3.61
CA TYR A 75 2.72 -10.81 -3.35
C TYR A 75 3.06 -11.79 -2.23
N LYS A 76 3.90 -12.78 -2.51
CA LYS A 76 4.30 -13.84 -1.55
C LYS A 76 3.10 -14.53 -0.87
N GLY A 77 2.02 -14.76 -1.61
CA GLY A 77 0.80 -15.38 -1.10
C GLY A 77 -0.12 -14.46 -0.29
N LEU A 78 0.18 -13.16 -0.22
CA LEU A 78 -0.68 -12.14 0.38
C LEU A 78 -1.50 -11.46 -0.71
N MET A 79 -2.78 -11.19 -0.42
CA MET A 79 -3.55 -10.21 -1.19
C MET A 79 -3.24 -8.82 -0.64
N VAL A 80 -3.00 -7.84 -1.52
CA VAL A 80 -2.67 -6.47 -1.14
C VAL A 80 -3.63 -5.52 -1.84
N GLU A 81 -4.28 -4.66 -1.05
CA GLU A 81 -5.03 -3.51 -1.55
C GLU A 81 -4.19 -2.23 -1.36
N GLY A 82 -3.92 -1.56 -2.47
CA GLY A 82 -3.06 -0.39 -2.57
C GLY A 82 -3.86 0.88 -2.84
N GLY A 83 -4.16 1.66 -1.81
CA GLY A 83 -4.79 2.97 -1.97
C GLY A 83 -3.80 4.02 -2.47
N LEU A 84 -4.15 4.75 -3.54
CA LEU A 84 -3.30 5.82 -4.08
C LEU A 84 -3.69 7.17 -3.47
N LYS A 85 -2.72 7.90 -2.92
CA LYS A 85 -2.96 9.19 -2.23
C LYS A 85 -1.96 10.25 -2.67
N ALA A 86 -2.40 11.51 -2.68
CA ALA A 86 -1.50 12.65 -2.87
C ALA A 86 -0.74 13.00 -1.58
N ALA A 87 0.49 13.49 -1.73
CA ALA A 87 1.27 14.09 -0.65
C ALA A 87 0.70 15.48 -0.33
N GLY A 88 0.20 15.66 0.90
CA GLY A 88 -0.41 16.90 1.38
C GLY A 88 -1.93 16.85 1.45
N ARG A 89 -2.52 17.62 2.38
CA ARG A 89 -3.96 17.95 2.32
C ARG A 89 -4.21 18.79 1.06
N PRO A 90 -5.36 18.65 0.39
CA PRO A 90 -5.81 19.74 -0.46
C PRO A 90 -5.92 20.97 0.44
N THR A 91 -5.05 21.95 0.24
CA THR A 91 -5.27 23.30 0.73
C THR A 91 -6.37 23.88 -0.15
N GLY A 92 -7.61 23.52 0.18
CA GLY A 92 -8.81 24.23 -0.24
C GLY A 92 -9.16 25.29 0.79
#